data_AF-A0A7C2Q6Y1-F1
#
_entry.id   AF-A0A7C2Q6Y1-F1
#
_cell.length_a   1.000
_cell.length_b   1.000
_cell.length_c   1.000
_cell.angle_alpha   90.00
_cell.angle_beta   90.00
_cell.angle_gamma   90.00
#
_symmetry.space_group_name_H-M   'P 1'
#
loop_
_entity.id
_entity.type
_entity.pdbx_description
1 polymer ?
#
loop_
_entity_poly.entity_id
_entity_poly.type
_entity_poly.pdbx_seq_one_letter_code
_entity_poly.pdbx_strand_id
1 'polypeptide(L)'
;MRLLRVIAYYKLVTPVEAEGEFCFTLRNVGTAEVGVVQFPRFSGFYFQRLEVFDSDGKALEILKEDDPECREGAICVVLREPLKPDEQATLRFRYALVPEKELKGFFIKRAVLKLPLNLDEGTSAYVHVLPPEGMRLELENDFFTPFTPLIHPETAKGYPIATPEEGSRYISMRFPRSRGAPVPGTYMVLVSVKYPPSLSWTIILLPFAAILLFLGALARRMFCPHLPPLPPSLHLALFGALLGVRIWSFNELLMKRLSYFYVAGTILSLVGAVLASM
;
A
#
# COMPACT_ATOMS: atom_id res chain seq x y z
N MET A 1 -23.26 -21.62 1.97
CA MET A 1 -21.83 -21.49 1.59
C MET A 1 -20.97 -21.47 2.85
N ARG A 2 -19.79 -22.09 2.83
CA ARG A 2 -18.80 -22.03 3.91
C ARG A 2 -17.48 -21.50 3.38
N LEU A 3 -16.88 -20.53 4.06
CA LEU A 3 -15.52 -20.07 3.78
C LEU A 3 -14.50 -21.07 4.32
N LEU A 4 -13.58 -21.52 3.48
CA LEU A 4 -12.54 -22.48 3.86
C LEU A 4 -11.20 -21.78 4.10
N ARG A 5 -10.85 -20.85 3.20
CA ARG A 5 -9.55 -20.20 3.19
C ARG A 5 -9.64 -18.80 2.60
N VAL A 6 -8.89 -17.88 3.20
CA VAL A 6 -8.62 -16.56 2.61
C VAL A 6 -7.12 -16.33 2.55
N ILE A 7 -6.67 -15.88 1.39
CA ILE A 7 -5.29 -15.45 1.20
C ILE A 7 -5.31 -14.00 0.73
N ALA A 8 -4.66 -13.12 1.47
CA ALA A 8 -4.52 -11.72 1.12
C ALA A 8 -3.11 -11.45 0.61
N TYR A 9 -3.01 -10.97 -0.61
CA TYR A 9 -1.78 -10.48 -1.21
C TYR A 9 -1.83 -8.96 -1.25
N TYR A 10 -0.91 -8.31 -0.55
CA TYR A 10 -0.70 -6.87 -0.64
C TYR A 10 0.60 -6.62 -1.39
N LYS A 11 0.51 -5.98 -2.55
CA LYS A 11 1.68 -5.48 -3.27
C LYS A 11 1.73 -3.97 -3.08
N LEU A 12 2.64 -3.51 -2.24
CA LEU A 12 2.90 -2.08 -2.11
C LEU A 12 3.58 -1.60 -3.40
N VAL A 13 2.85 -0.85 -4.24
CA VAL A 13 3.40 -0.23 -5.44
C VAL A 13 4.28 0.95 -5.03
N THR A 14 3.85 1.69 -4.01
CA THR A 14 4.60 2.77 -3.37
C THR A 14 4.44 2.66 -1.84
N PRO A 15 5.16 3.46 -1.04
CA PRO A 15 4.92 3.54 0.41
C PRO A 15 3.50 3.98 0.81
N VAL A 16 2.69 4.49 -0.13
CA VAL A 16 1.34 5.02 0.12
C VAL A 16 0.23 4.29 -0.61
N GLU A 17 0.56 3.36 -1.50
CA GLU A 17 -0.42 2.72 -2.38
C GLU A 17 -0.12 1.22 -2.47
N ALA A 18 -1.16 0.42 -2.31
CA ALA A 18 -1.09 -1.02 -2.44
C ALA A 18 -2.13 -1.52 -3.44
N GLU A 19 -1.73 -2.49 -4.24
CA GLU A 19 -2.64 -3.40 -4.92
C GLU A 19 -2.96 -4.54 -3.96
N GLY A 20 -4.24 -4.70 -3.64
CA GLY A 20 -4.75 -5.81 -2.85
C GLY A 20 -5.36 -6.87 -3.74
N GLU A 21 -5.00 -8.13 -3.51
CA GLU A 21 -5.68 -9.28 -4.08
C GLU A 21 -6.09 -10.26 -2.98
N PHE A 22 -7.39 -10.51 -2.83
CA PHE A 22 -7.90 -11.49 -1.89
C PHE A 22 -8.41 -12.73 -2.64
N CYS A 23 -7.84 -13.88 -2.31
CA CYS A 23 -8.31 -15.17 -2.81
C CYS A 23 -9.20 -15.82 -1.76
N PHE A 24 -10.50 -15.90 -2.04
CA PHE A 24 -11.49 -16.56 -1.19
C PHE A 24 -11.82 -17.94 -1.73
N THR A 25 -11.45 -18.99 -1.00
CA THR A 25 -11.86 -20.37 -1.29
C THR A 25 -13.11 -20.72 -0.49
N LEU A 26 -14.20 -21.04 -1.17
CA LEU A 26 -15.51 -21.33 -0.62
C LEU A 26 -15.94 -22.76 -0.97
N ARG A 27 -16.78 -23.36 -0.13
CA ARG A 27 -17.46 -24.63 -0.40
C ARG A 27 -18.98 -24.47 -0.33
N ASN A 28 -19.70 -25.05 -1.28
CA ASN A 28 -21.14 -25.20 -1.14
C ASN A 28 -21.44 -26.36 -0.19
N VAL A 29 -21.91 -26.04 1.01
CA VAL A 29 -22.35 -27.02 2.03
C VAL A 29 -23.87 -27.21 2.02
N GLY A 30 -24.58 -26.55 1.09
CA GLY A 30 -26.02 -26.67 0.92
C GLY A 30 -26.39 -27.78 -0.06
N THR A 31 -27.69 -27.97 -0.24
CA THR A 31 -28.27 -28.97 -1.15
C THR A 31 -28.66 -28.41 -2.52
N ALA A 32 -28.68 -27.08 -2.68
CA ALA A 32 -29.00 -26.40 -3.92
C ALA A 32 -27.73 -25.84 -4.59
N GLU A 33 -27.78 -25.68 -5.90
CA GLU A 33 -26.75 -24.97 -6.65
C GLU A 33 -26.72 -23.49 -6.27
N VAL A 34 -25.53 -22.89 -6.28
CA VAL A 34 -25.33 -21.48 -5.92
C VAL A 34 -24.80 -20.73 -7.13
N GLY A 35 -25.63 -19.89 -7.75
CA GLY A 35 -25.24 -19.01 -8.86
C GLY A 35 -24.65 -17.67 -8.43
N VAL A 36 -25.02 -17.16 -7.25
CA VAL A 36 -24.55 -15.87 -6.73
C VAL A 36 -23.93 -16.04 -5.35
N VAL A 37 -22.72 -15.48 -5.18
CA VAL A 37 -22.00 -15.50 -3.92
C VAL A 37 -22.00 -14.10 -3.32
N GLN A 38 -22.32 -14.02 -2.03
CA GLN A 38 -22.36 -12.75 -1.30
C GLN A 38 -21.18 -12.64 -0.34
N PHE A 39 -20.53 -11.47 -0.36
CA PHE A 39 -19.47 -11.09 0.55
C PHE A 39 -19.88 -9.87 1.35
N PRO A 40 -19.55 -9.79 2.65
CA PRO A 40 -19.85 -8.58 3.43
C PRO A 40 -19.05 -7.39 2.91
N ARG A 41 -19.68 -6.20 2.82
CA ARG A 41 -18.92 -4.95 2.79
C ARG A 41 -18.40 -4.67 4.19
N PHE A 42 -17.09 -4.58 4.34
CA PHE A 42 -16.49 -4.26 5.64
C PHE A 42 -16.56 -2.76 5.89
N SER A 43 -17.22 -2.37 6.99
CA SER A 43 -17.32 -0.96 7.39
C SER A 43 -15.92 -0.34 7.55
N GLY A 44 -15.72 0.86 7.00
CA GLY A 44 -14.43 1.54 6.99
C GLY A 44 -13.43 1.03 5.95
N PHE A 45 -13.82 0.10 5.07
CA PHE A 45 -12.99 -0.38 3.97
C PHE A 45 -13.63 -0.03 2.62
N TYR A 46 -12.92 0.77 1.83
CA TYR A 46 -13.36 1.15 0.49
C TYR A 46 -12.55 0.41 -0.57
N PHE A 47 -13.21 -0.46 -1.34
CA PHE A 47 -12.59 -1.21 -2.44
C PHE A 47 -12.54 -0.32 -3.69
N GLN A 48 -11.43 0.38 -3.91
CA GLN A 48 -11.24 1.15 -5.14
C GLN A 48 -10.95 0.21 -6.31
N ARG A 49 -11.62 0.41 -7.45
CA ARG A 49 -11.41 -0.39 -8.67
C ARG A 49 -11.55 -1.90 -8.40
N LEU A 50 -12.61 -2.27 -7.70
CA LEU A 50 -12.89 -3.67 -7.39
C LEU A 50 -13.17 -4.45 -8.68
N GLU A 51 -12.40 -5.52 -8.88
CA GLU A 51 -12.59 -6.51 -9.93
C GLU A 51 -12.61 -7.90 -9.27
N VAL A 52 -13.50 -8.77 -9.74
CA VAL A 52 -13.57 -10.15 -9.23
C VAL A 52 -13.33 -11.12 -10.37
N PHE A 53 -12.52 -12.13 -10.15
CA PHE A 53 -12.17 -13.15 -11.12
C PHE A 53 -12.44 -14.56 -10.59
N ASP A 54 -12.75 -15.48 -11.48
CA ASP A 54 -12.76 -16.92 -11.19
C ASP A 54 -11.33 -17.50 -11.09
N SER A 55 -11.23 -18.80 -10.85
CA SER A 55 -9.95 -19.53 -10.80
C SER A 55 -9.18 -19.51 -12.11
N ASP A 56 -9.88 -19.35 -13.24
CA ASP A 56 -9.28 -19.30 -14.58
C ASP A 56 -8.83 -17.88 -14.96
N GLY A 57 -9.05 -16.89 -14.09
CA GLY A 57 -8.70 -15.50 -14.32
C GLY A 57 -9.70 -14.75 -15.21
N LYS A 58 -10.92 -15.26 -15.39
CA LYS A 58 -11.98 -14.56 -16.12
C LYS A 58 -12.74 -13.66 -15.17
N ALA A 59 -13.03 -12.45 -15.63
CA ALA A 59 -13.78 -11.47 -14.86
C ALA A 59 -15.23 -11.96 -14.63
N LEU A 60 -15.70 -11.78 -13.41
CA LEU A 60 -17.05 -12.09 -12.95
C LEU A 60 -17.86 -10.80 -12.79
N GLU A 61 -19.17 -10.92 -12.97
CA GLU A 61 -20.08 -9.79 -12.78
C GLU A 61 -20.29 -9.52 -11.30
N ILE A 62 -20.23 -8.23 -10.94
CA ILE A 62 -20.58 -7.72 -9.61
C ILE A 62 -21.92 -7.01 -9.76
N LEU A 63 -22.94 -7.52 -9.08
CA LEU A 63 -24.28 -6.94 -9.11
C LEU A 63 -24.28 -5.56 -8.45
N LYS A 64 -25.22 -4.72 -8.90
CA LYS A 64 -25.49 -3.44 -8.26
C LYS A 64 -26.12 -3.67 -6.87
N GLU A 65 -26.01 -2.67 -6.00
CA GLU A 65 -26.48 -2.76 -4.62
C GLU A 65 -28.01 -2.81 -4.51
N ASP A 66 -28.73 -2.26 -5.49
CA ASP A 66 -30.19 -2.27 -5.59
C ASP A 66 -30.74 -3.52 -6.30
N ASP A 67 -29.87 -4.45 -6.71
CA ASP A 67 -30.29 -5.70 -7.34
C ASP A 67 -31.06 -6.60 -6.34
N PRO A 68 -32.22 -7.16 -6.71
CA PRO A 68 -33.04 -7.98 -5.81
C PRO A 68 -32.35 -9.26 -5.32
N GLU A 69 -31.36 -9.79 -6.06
CA GLU A 69 -30.57 -10.95 -5.63
C GLU A 69 -29.46 -10.55 -4.65
N CYS A 70 -29.17 -9.25 -4.55
CA CYS A 70 -28.16 -8.71 -3.67
C CYS A 70 -28.76 -8.14 -2.38
N ARG A 71 -28.17 -8.53 -1.24
CA ARG A 71 -28.57 -7.97 0.06
C ARG A 71 -27.91 -6.61 0.26
N GLU A 72 -28.61 -5.71 0.93
CA GLU A 72 -28.07 -4.41 1.34
C GLU A 72 -26.76 -4.59 2.12
N GLY A 73 -25.74 -3.81 1.76
CA GLY A 73 -24.42 -3.89 2.41
C GLY A 73 -23.57 -5.11 2.01
N ALA A 74 -23.93 -5.87 0.97
CA ALA A 74 -23.14 -6.96 0.43
C ALA A 74 -22.45 -6.58 -0.90
N ILE A 75 -21.42 -7.35 -1.25
CA ILE A 75 -20.85 -7.44 -2.59
C ILE A 75 -21.33 -8.78 -3.16
N CYS A 76 -22.15 -8.74 -4.19
CA CYS A 76 -22.74 -9.93 -4.78
C CYS A 76 -22.08 -10.22 -6.13
N VAL A 77 -21.55 -11.42 -6.28
CA VAL A 77 -20.78 -11.85 -7.44
C VAL A 77 -21.50 -13.00 -8.13
N VAL A 78 -21.77 -12.85 -9.41
CA VAL A 78 -22.39 -13.90 -10.24
C VAL A 78 -21.32 -14.88 -10.69
N LEU A 79 -21.51 -16.16 -10.40
CA LEU A 79 -20.64 -17.23 -10.88
C LEU A 79 -20.99 -17.56 -12.32
N ARG A 80 -19.97 -17.82 -13.15
CA ARG A 80 -20.18 -18.27 -14.54
C ARG A 80 -20.83 -19.64 -14.61
N GLU A 81 -20.44 -20.53 -13.69
CA GLU A 81 -21.05 -21.84 -13.51
C GLU A 81 -21.56 -21.92 -12.06
N PRO A 82 -22.84 -22.28 -11.82
CA PRO A 82 -23.36 -22.45 -10.48
C PRO A 82 -22.56 -23.51 -9.71
N LEU A 83 -22.23 -23.21 -8.46
CA LEU A 83 -21.48 -24.12 -7.61
C LEU A 83 -22.42 -25.22 -7.09
N LYS A 84 -22.16 -26.47 -7.45
CA LYS A 84 -23.00 -27.61 -7.03
C LYS A 84 -22.76 -27.96 -5.56
N PRO A 85 -23.66 -28.74 -4.93
CA PRO A 85 -23.42 -29.26 -3.58
C PRO A 85 -22.04 -29.92 -3.45
N ASP A 86 -21.34 -29.63 -2.36
CA ASP A 86 -20.00 -30.08 -2.03
C ASP A 86 -18.84 -29.60 -2.93
N GLU A 87 -19.11 -28.86 -3.99
CA GLU A 87 -18.08 -28.25 -4.82
C GLU A 87 -17.42 -27.06 -4.14
N GLN A 88 -16.20 -26.76 -4.59
CA GLN A 88 -15.37 -25.67 -4.11
C GLN A 88 -15.00 -24.74 -5.27
N ALA A 89 -15.04 -23.44 -5.00
CA ALA A 89 -14.57 -22.42 -5.93
C ALA A 89 -13.62 -21.46 -5.22
N THR A 90 -12.67 -20.92 -5.96
CA THR A 90 -11.83 -19.82 -5.49
C THR A 90 -12.10 -18.59 -6.33
N LEU A 91 -12.44 -17.49 -5.65
CA LEU A 91 -12.68 -16.19 -6.26
C LEU A 91 -11.55 -15.24 -5.89
N ARG A 92 -11.06 -14.48 -6.87
CA ARG A 92 -9.95 -13.53 -6.71
C ARG A 92 -10.48 -12.11 -6.80
N PHE A 93 -10.43 -11.38 -5.68
CA PHE A 93 -10.88 -10.00 -5.56
C PHE A 93 -9.67 -9.09 -5.68
N ARG A 94 -9.54 -8.35 -6.78
CA ARG A 94 -8.48 -7.37 -7.01
C ARG A 94 -9.01 -5.97 -6.77
N TYR A 95 -8.26 -5.15 -6.06
CA TYR A 95 -8.64 -3.78 -5.77
C TYR A 95 -7.41 -2.94 -5.43
N ALA A 96 -7.52 -1.63 -5.59
CA ALA A 96 -6.54 -0.66 -5.10
C ALA A 96 -6.91 -0.22 -3.68
N LEU A 97 -5.91 -0.05 -2.81
CA LEU A 97 -6.10 0.50 -1.49
C LEU A 97 -4.98 1.46 -1.08
N VAL A 98 -5.32 2.40 -0.20
CA VAL A 98 -4.38 3.31 0.45
C VAL A 98 -4.24 2.87 1.90
N PRO A 99 -3.13 2.24 2.31
CA PRO A 99 -2.95 1.82 3.69
C PRO A 99 -2.91 3.01 4.66
N GLU A 100 -3.36 2.77 5.89
CA GLU A 100 -3.19 3.74 6.98
C GLU A 100 -1.70 3.90 7.29
N LYS A 101 -1.27 5.14 7.56
CA LYS A 101 0.15 5.48 7.65
C LYS A 101 0.48 6.33 8.86
N GLU A 102 1.65 6.06 9.41
CA GLU A 102 2.26 6.85 10.48
C GLU A 102 3.53 7.54 9.94
N LEU A 103 3.60 8.85 10.12
CA LEU A 103 4.71 9.68 9.63
C LEU A 103 5.77 9.90 10.72
N LYS A 104 7.05 9.92 10.32
CA LYS A 104 8.16 10.46 11.12
C LYS A 104 8.77 11.63 10.34
N GLY A 105 8.38 12.85 10.70
CA GLY A 105 8.77 14.05 9.96
C GLY A 105 8.24 13.99 8.52
N PHE A 106 9.15 13.93 7.55
CA PHE A 106 8.80 13.83 6.13
C PHE A 106 8.73 12.39 5.58
N PHE A 107 8.84 11.34 6.38
CA PHE A 107 8.88 9.97 5.86
C PHE A 107 7.75 9.12 6.43
N ILE A 108 7.22 8.20 5.63
CA ILE A 108 6.31 7.17 6.12
C ILE A 108 7.14 6.17 6.88
N LYS A 109 6.91 6.07 8.19
CA LYS A 109 7.63 5.16 9.07
C LYS A 109 6.97 3.79 9.09
N ARG A 110 5.64 3.78 9.07
CA ARG A 110 4.80 2.60 9.27
C ARG A 110 3.59 2.64 8.34
N ALA A 111 3.23 1.47 7.84
CA ALA A 111 1.98 1.21 7.15
C ALA A 111 1.19 0.14 7.90
N VAL A 112 -0.11 0.35 8.06
CA VAL A 112 -1.04 -0.60 8.68
C VAL A 112 -1.86 -1.23 7.58
N LEU A 113 -1.65 -2.53 7.37
CA LEU A 113 -2.39 -3.33 6.42
C LEU A 113 -3.50 -4.08 7.14
N LYS A 114 -4.72 -3.87 6.68
CA LYS A 114 -5.93 -4.43 7.28
C LYS A 114 -6.46 -5.54 6.40
N LEU A 115 -6.49 -6.75 6.94
CA LEU A 115 -7.19 -7.90 6.37
C LEU A 115 -8.52 -8.07 7.11
N PRO A 116 -9.62 -7.49 6.58
CA PRO A 116 -10.93 -7.68 7.18
C PRO A 116 -11.40 -9.11 6.91
N LEU A 117 -11.77 -9.83 7.97
CA LEU A 117 -12.22 -11.22 7.89
C LEU A 117 -13.33 -11.50 8.88
N ASN A 118 -14.34 -12.23 8.41
CA ASN A 118 -15.26 -12.92 9.31
C ASN A 118 -14.60 -14.23 9.75
N LEU A 119 -14.38 -14.38 11.05
CA LEU A 119 -13.71 -15.53 11.64
C LEU A 119 -14.66 -16.74 11.76
N ASP A 120 -15.07 -17.30 10.64
CA ASP A 120 -15.82 -18.56 10.63
C ASP A 120 -14.93 -19.70 11.13
N GLU A 121 -15.50 -20.59 11.94
CA GLU A 121 -14.79 -21.73 12.52
C GLU A 121 -14.13 -22.60 11.45
N GLY A 122 -12.84 -22.89 11.64
CA GLY A 122 -12.04 -23.70 10.72
C GLY A 122 -11.49 -22.96 9.49
N THR A 123 -11.85 -21.69 9.28
CA THR A 123 -11.27 -20.86 8.20
C THR A 123 -9.78 -20.63 8.46
N SER A 124 -8.97 -20.83 7.40
CA SER A 124 -7.53 -20.53 7.46
C SER A 124 -7.25 -19.20 6.74
N ALA A 125 -6.53 -18.29 7.40
CA ALA A 125 -6.21 -16.97 6.86
C ALA A 125 -4.70 -16.78 6.69
N TYR A 126 -4.31 -16.19 5.56
CA TYR A 126 -2.93 -15.94 5.18
C TYR A 126 -2.78 -14.51 4.69
N VAL A 127 -1.67 -13.87 5.06
CA VAL A 127 -1.28 -12.54 4.57
C VAL A 127 0.11 -12.61 3.97
N HIS A 128 0.22 -12.15 2.74
CA HIS A 128 1.47 -11.95 2.03
C HIS A 128 1.61 -10.46 1.71
N VAL A 129 2.74 -9.87 2.08
CA VAL A 129 3.03 -8.46 1.80
C VAL A 129 4.33 -8.36 1.02
N LEU A 130 4.28 -7.74 -0.15
CA LEU A 130 5.41 -7.43 -0.99
C LEU A 130 5.76 -5.92 -0.87
N PRO A 131 7.00 -5.55 -0.52
CA PRO A 131 7.44 -4.15 -0.50
C PRO A 131 7.43 -3.49 -1.88
N PRO A 132 7.44 -2.15 -1.93
CA PRO A 132 7.83 -1.40 -3.12
C PRO A 132 9.22 -1.81 -3.60
N GLU A 133 9.50 -1.65 -4.89
CA GLU A 133 10.82 -1.89 -5.45
C GLU A 133 11.91 -1.09 -4.71
N GLY A 134 13.07 -1.72 -4.48
CA GLY A 134 14.18 -1.09 -3.73
C GLY A 134 13.97 -0.94 -2.22
N MET A 135 12.76 -1.14 -1.69
CA MET A 135 12.46 -1.02 -0.26
C MET A 135 12.40 -2.37 0.45
N ARG A 136 12.53 -2.34 1.78
CA ARG A 136 12.35 -3.50 2.68
C ARG A 136 11.24 -3.21 3.68
N LEU A 137 10.54 -4.26 4.10
CA LEU A 137 9.58 -4.19 5.19
C LEU A 137 10.09 -5.01 6.37
N GLU A 138 9.82 -4.53 7.57
CA GLU A 138 9.97 -5.29 8.81
C GLU A 138 8.59 -5.41 9.46
N LEU A 139 8.22 -6.62 9.86
CA LEU A 139 7.02 -6.82 10.67
C LEU A 139 7.27 -6.24 12.06
N GLU A 140 6.45 -5.27 12.46
CA GLU A 140 6.55 -4.65 13.78
C GLU A 140 5.59 -5.31 14.78
N ASN A 141 4.35 -5.53 14.36
CA ASN A 141 3.33 -6.18 15.18
C ASN A 141 2.22 -6.75 14.29
N ASP A 142 1.50 -7.72 14.83
CA ASP A 142 0.37 -8.36 14.20
C ASP A 142 -0.66 -8.74 15.26
N PHE A 143 -1.91 -8.34 15.06
CA PHE A 143 -2.97 -8.59 16.01
C PHE A 143 -4.33 -8.60 15.34
N PHE A 144 -5.31 -9.17 16.03
CA PHE A 144 -6.70 -9.13 15.61
C PHE A 144 -7.45 -8.05 16.38
N THR A 145 -8.17 -7.21 15.67
CA THR A 145 -9.11 -6.24 16.24
C THR A 145 -10.53 -6.69 15.91
N PRO A 146 -11.30 -7.17 16.91
CA PRO A 146 -12.69 -7.51 16.68
C PRO A 146 -13.54 -6.25 16.47
N PHE A 147 -14.57 -6.32 15.64
CA PHE A 147 -15.52 -5.21 15.48
C PHE A 147 -16.47 -5.06 16.68
N THR A 148 -16.55 -6.09 17.53
CA THR A 148 -17.24 -6.10 18.83
C THR A 148 -16.24 -6.42 19.96
N PRO A 149 -16.44 -5.93 21.20
CA PRO A 149 -15.47 -6.15 22.27
C PRO A 149 -15.30 -7.65 22.58
N LEU A 150 -14.06 -8.16 22.49
CA LEU A 150 -13.73 -9.53 22.93
C LEU A 150 -13.31 -9.54 24.41
N ILE A 151 -13.74 -10.59 25.12
CA ILE A 151 -13.43 -10.80 26.54
C ILE A 151 -11.97 -11.27 26.75
N HIS A 152 -11.30 -11.78 25.69
CA HIS A 152 -9.91 -12.26 25.74
C HIS A 152 -9.10 -11.89 24.48
N PRO A 153 -8.18 -10.91 24.55
CA PRO A 153 -7.43 -10.39 23.39
C PRO A 153 -6.17 -11.19 23.02
N GLU A 154 -5.75 -12.19 23.81
CA GLU A 154 -4.40 -12.77 23.71
C GLU A 154 -4.21 -13.90 22.67
N THR A 155 -5.26 -14.36 21.99
CA THR A 155 -5.23 -15.61 21.18
C THR A 155 -5.12 -15.44 19.66
N ALA A 156 -4.82 -14.25 19.14
CA ALA A 156 -4.95 -13.95 17.72
C ALA A 156 -3.70 -13.32 17.06
N LYS A 157 -2.50 -13.74 17.47
CA LYS A 157 -1.27 -13.45 16.73
C LYS A 157 -1.09 -14.41 15.56
N GLY A 158 -0.62 -13.89 14.45
CA GLY A 158 -0.14 -14.67 13.32
C GLY A 158 1.17 -15.37 13.65
N TYR A 159 1.45 -16.41 12.88
CA TYR A 159 2.71 -17.15 12.91
C TYR A 159 3.38 -16.97 11.55
N PRO A 160 4.71 -16.74 11.50
CA PRO A 160 5.43 -16.70 10.24
C PRO A 160 5.26 -18.05 9.53
N ILE A 161 5.02 -18.01 8.22
CA ILE A 161 5.11 -19.24 7.42
C ILE A 161 6.58 -19.62 7.40
N ALA A 162 6.92 -20.90 7.62
CA ALA A 162 8.30 -21.37 7.80
C ALA A 162 9.23 -21.16 6.58
N THR A 163 8.75 -20.52 5.52
CA THR A 163 9.46 -20.33 4.25
C THR A 163 9.12 -18.99 3.57
N PRO A 164 9.58 -17.86 4.11
CA PRO A 164 10.28 -16.89 3.30
C PRO A 164 11.72 -17.39 3.16
N GLU A 165 12.16 -17.71 1.94
CA GLU A 165 13.58 -18.02 1.68
C GLU A 165 14.48 -17.01 2.40
N GLU A 166 15.63 -17.45 2.92
CA GLU A 166 16.55 -16.54 3.61
C GLU A 166 16.95 -15.40 2.64
N GLY A 167 16.63 -14.15 3.00
CA GLY A 167 16.79 -12.99 2.11
C GLY A 167 15.54 -12.58 1.31
N SER A 168 14.42 -13.27 1.51
CA SER A 168 13.11 -12.88 0.99
C SER A 168 12.73 -11.47 1.44
N ARG A 169 12.23 -10.70 0.47
CA ARG A 169 11.68 -9.35 0.71
C ARG A 169 10.22 -9.37 1.16
N TYR A 170 9.55 -10.53 1.09
CA TYR A 170 8.12 -10.64 1.39
C TYR A 170 7.87 -11.03 2.84
N ILE A 171 6.85 -10.42 3.44
CA ILE A 171 6.31 -10.86 4.73
C ILE A 171 5.21 -11.86 4.43
N SER A 172 5.24 -13.04 5.06
CA SER A 172 4.24 -14.08 4.88
C SER A 172 3.84 -14.68 6.21
N MET A 173 2.57 -14.55 6.53
CA MET A 173 2.02 -14.92 7.83
C MET A 173 0.76 -15.75 7.67
N ARG A 174 0.58 -16.67 8.61
CA ARG A 174 -0.62 -17.46 8.78
C ARG A 174 -1.26 -17.13 10.12
N PHE A 175 -2.54 -16.82 10.11
CA PHE A 175 -3.30 -16.63 11.35
C PHE A 175 -3.89 -17.97 11.84
N PRO A 176 -4.00 -18.16 13.17
CA PRO A 176 -4.60 -19.35 13.75
C PRO A 176 -6.03 -19.54 13.24
N ARG A 177 -6.46 -20.79 13.12
CA ARG A 177 -7.86 -21.10 12.81
C ARG A 177 -8.76 -20.54 13.91
N SER A 178 -9.86 -19.88 13.53
CA SER A 178 -10.90 -19.49 14.49
C SER A 178 -11.40 -20.75 15.22
N ARG A 179 -11.37 -20.71 16.57
CA ARG A 179 -11.82 -21.80 17.46
C ARG A 179 -13.20 -21.53 18.08
N GLY A 180 -13.94 -20.53 17.61
CA GLY A 180 -15.20 -20.11 18.25
C GLY A 180 -16.17 -19.42 17.30
N ALA A 181 -17.29 -18.95 17.88
CA ALA A 181 -18.38 -18.29 17.17
C ALA A 181 -17.87 -17.15 16.25
N PRO A 182 -18.51 -16.91 15.10
CA PRO A 182 -18.08 -15.92 14.13
C PRO A 182 -18.13 -14.52 14.75
N VAL A 183 -17.01 -14.04 15.26
CA VAL A 183 -16.85 -12.65 15.66
C VAL A 183 -16.28 -11.92 14.46
N PRO A 184 -17.01 -10.95 13.89
CA PRO A 184 -16.50 -10.18 12.78
C PRO A 184 -15.34 -9.32 13.29
N GLY A 185 -14.24 -9.25 12.55
CA GLY A 185 -13.08 -8.43 12.93
C GLY A 185 -12.07 -8.26 11.81
N THR A 186 -10.91 -7.70 12.15
CA THR A 186 -9.85 -7.39 11.19
C THR A 186 -8.53 -7.85 11.75
N TYR A 187 -7.79 -8.66 10.99
CA TYR A 187 -6.38 -8.85 11.27
C TYR A 187 -5.60 -7.64 10.77
N MET A 188 -4.82 -7.05 11.67
CA MET A 188 -3.96 -5.92 11.37
C MET A 188 -2.52 -6.41 11.32
N VAL A 189 -1.83 -6.02 10.25
CA VAL A 189 -0.41 -6.27 10.04
C VAL A 189 0.29 -4.93 9.98
N LEU A 190 1.13 -4.66 10.98
CA LEU A 190 1.88 -3.41 11.07
C LEU A 190 3.28 -3.67 10.50
N VAL A 191 3.57 -3.00 9.39
CA VAL A 191 4.87 -3.10 8.72
C VAL A 191 5.61 -1.77 8.83
N SER A 192 6.85 -1.83 9.28
CA SER A 192 7.78 -0.70 9.20
C SER A 192 8.41 -0.67 7.82
N VAL A 193 8.34 0.50 7.18
CA VAL A 193 8.92 0.73 5.85
C VAL A 193 10.36 1.18 5.99
N LYS A 194 11.31 0.43 5.41
CA LYS A 194 12.71 0.81 5.33
C LYS A 194 13.06 1.29 3.93
N TYR A 195 13.45 2.55 3.86
CA TYR A 195 13.93 3.18 2.64
C TYR A 195 15.34 2.67 2.31
N PRO A 196 15.70 2.61 1.02
CA PRO A 196 17.04 2.21 0.62
C PRO A 196 18.06 3.21 1.15
N PRO A 197 19.29 2.79 1.48
CA PRO A 197 20.37 3.69 1.89
C PRO A 197 20.73 4.74 0.83
N SER A 198 20.42 4.44 -0.45
CA SER A 198 20.59 5.36 -1.58
C SER A 198 19.68 6.58 -1.51
N LEU A 199 18.61 6.52 -0.70
CA LEU A 199 17.83 7.69 -0.29
C LEU A 199 18.65 8.51 0.72
N SER A 200 19.75 9.01 0.20
CA SER A 200 20.85 9.60 0.94
C SER A 200 20.49 11.01 1.40
N TRP A 201 21.25 11.51 2.39
CA TRP A 201 21.27 12.93 2.76
C TRP A 201 21.31 13.86 1.55
N THR A 202 21.94 13.43 0.44
CA THR A 202 22.03 14.17 -0.81
C THR A 202 20.66 14.54 -1.39
N ILE A 203 19.66 13.65 -1.34
CA ILE A 203 18.30 13.94 -1.84
C ILE A 203 17.61 14.96 -0.91
N ILE A 204 17.82 14.88 0.39
CA ILE A 204 17.23 15.84 1.33
C ILE A 204 17.94 17.20 1.21
N LEU A 205 19.25 17.21 1.03
CA LEU A 205 20.10 18.42 1.01
C LEU A 205 20.12 19.14 -0.34
N LEU A 206 19.82 18.45 -1.45
CA LEU A 206 19.80 19.04 -2.80
C LEU A 206 19.02 20.36 -2.90
N PRO A 207 17.76 20.44 -2.44
CA PRO A 207 17.00 21.69 -2.49
C PRO A 207 17.61 22.79 -1.61
N PHE A 208 18.22 22.44 -0.46
CA PHE A 208 18.89 23.40 0.40
C PHE A 208 20.18 23.94 -0.24
N ALA A 209 20.93 23.08 -0.94
CA ALA A 209 22.10 23.51 -1.72
C ALA A 209 21.70 24.53 -2.80
N ALA A 210 20.55 24.34 -3.46
CA ALA A 210 20.03 25.30 -4.44
C ALA A 210 19.69 26.66 -3.80
N ILE A 211 19.04 26.65 -2.64
CA ILE A 211 18.72 27.87 -1.89
C ILE A 211 20.00 28.61 -1.49
N LEU A 212 20.99 27.88 -0.95
CA LEU A 212 22.26 28.47 -0.51
C LEU A 212 23.07 29.04 -1.68
N LEU A 213 23.16 28.34 -2.80
CA LEU A 213 23.83 28.84 -4.00
C LEU A 213 23.14 30.09 -4.56
N PHE A 214 21.81 30.11 -4.60
CA PHE A 214 21.06 31.28 -5.02
C PHE A 214 21.30 32.47 -4.08
N LEU A 215 21.21 32.27 -2.77
CA LEU A 215 21.49 33.31 -1.77
C LEU A 215 22.93 33.83 -1.88
N GLY A 216 23.90 32.93 -2.13
CA GLY A 216 25.29 33.31 -2.37
C GLY A 216 25.46 34.18 -3.62
N ALA A 217 24.81 33.81 -4.73
CA ALA A 217 24.81 34.60 -5.95
C ALA A 217 24.18 36.00 -5.74
N LEU A 218 23.08 36.06 -5.00
CA LEU A 218 22.39 37.31 -4.65
C LEU A 218 23.24 38.20 -3.73
N ALA A 219 23.80 37.64 -2.66
CA ALA A 219 24.64 38.36 -1.71
C ALA A 219 25.91 38.90 -2.38
N ARG A 220 26.56 38.11 -3.24
CA ARG A 220 27.69 38.58 -4.06
C ARG A 220 27.30 39.80 -4.89
N ARG A 221 26.15 39.74 -5.58
CA ARG A 221 25.67 40.84 -6.43
C ARG A 221 25.37 42.11 -5.64
N MET A 222 24.86 42.00 -4.42
CA MET A 222 24.52 43.17 -3.59
C MET A 222 25.70 43.73 -2.79
N PHE A 223 26.61 42.88 -2.29
CA PHE A 223 27.62 43.28 -1.30
C PHE A 223 29.07 43.09 -1.74
N CYS A 224 29.35 42.21 -2.71
CA CYS A 224 30.72 41.86 -3.11
C CYS A 224 30.87 41.66 -4.64
N PRO A 225 30.60 42.69 -5.47
CA PRO A 225 30.58 42.55 -6.93
C PRO A 225 31.95 42.24 -7.53
N HIS A 226 33.04 42.56 -6.82
CA HIS A 226 34.42 42.35 -7.28
C HIS A 226 34.88 40.88 -7.23
N LEU A 227 34.14 39.98 -6.58
CA LEU A 227 34.46 38.56 -6.54
C LEU A 227 34.04 37.85 -7.84
N PRO A 228 34.83 36.89 -8.34
CA PRO A 228 34.50 36.15 -9.55
C PRO A 228 33.15 35.44 -9.39
N PRO A 229 32.26 35.50 -10.41
CA PRO A 229 30.98 34.82 -10.36
C PRO A 229 31.17 33.31 -10.33
N LEU A 230 30.25 32.63 -9.64
CA LEU A 230 30.13 31.17 -9.77
C LEU A 230 29.73 30.84 -11.22
N PRO A 231 30.28 29.76 -11.80
CA PRO A 231 29.98 29.43 -13.18
C PRO A 231 28.50 29.04 -13.34
N PRO A 232 27.81 29.49 -14.40
CA PRO A 232 26.41 29.14 -14.64
C PRO A 232 26.21 27.64 -14.86
N SER A 233 27.25 26.91 -15.30
CA SER A 233 27.22 25.44 -15.42
C SER A 233 26.92 24.74 -14.10
N LEU A 234 27.36 25.28 -12.96
CA LEU A 234 27.07 24.71 -11.64
C LEU A 234 25.56 24.79 -11.31
N HIS A 235 24.93 25.92 -11.63
CA HIS A 235 23.49 26.12 -11.42
C HIS A 235 22.66 25.28 -12.38
N LEU A 236 23.12 25.09 -13.62
CA LEU A 236 22.46 24.21 -14.60
C LEU A 236 22.60 22.73 -14.23
N ALA A 237 23.77 22.31 -13.72
CA ALA A 237 23.96 20.96 -13.22
C ALA A 237 23.05 20.66 -12.03
N LEU A 238 22.92 21.61 -11.09
CA LEU A 238 22.01 21.48 -9.95
C LEU A 238 20.54 21.48 -10.38
N PHE A 239 20.16 22.30 -11.36
CA PHE A 239 18.83 22.29 -11.96
C PHE A 239 18.52 20.90 -12.55
N GLY A 240 19.44 20.33 -13.34
CA GLY A 240 19.29 18.99 -13.92
C GLY A 240 19.16 17.90 -12.85
N ALA A 241 19.97 17.97 -11.79
CA ALA A 241 19.91 17.04 -10.68
C ALA A 241 18.58 17.15 -9.90
N LEU A 242 18.11 18.37 -9.59
CA LEU A 242 16.82 18.60 -8.93
C LEU A 242 15.65 18.11 -9.77
N LEU A 243 15.69 18.33 -11.09
CA LEU A 243 14.64 17.89 -12.00
C LEU A 243 14.63 16.37 -12.17
N GLY A 244 15.80 15.73 -12.31
CA GLY A 244 15.94 14.28 -12.37
C GLY A 244 15.47 13.59 -11.09
N VAL A 245 15.88 14.09 -9.92
CA VAL A 245 15.43 13.57 -8.63
C VAL A 245 13.95 13.85 -8.41
N ARG A 246 13.41 14.98 -8.89
CA ARG A 246 11.98 15.28 -8.82
C ARG A 246 11.16 14.30 -9.67
N ILE A 247 11.59 13.97 -10.88
CA ILE A 247 10.88 12.99 -11.73
C ILE A 247 10.89 11.61 -11.07
N TRP A 248 12.04 11.19 -10.54
CA TRP A 248 12.18 9.94 -9.80
C TRP A 248 11.31 9.90 -8.53
N SER A 249 11.31 10.99 -7.75
CA SER A 249 10.48 11.17 -6.54
C SER A 249 9.04 11.61 -6.79
N PHE A 250 8.60 11.72 -8.04
CA PHE A 250 7.18 11.83 -8.39
C PHE A 250 6.58 10.43 -8.61
N ASN A 251 7.42 9.47 -9.04
CA ASN A 251 7.05 8.07 -9.18
C ASN A 251 6.97 7.37 -7.82
N GLU A 252 7.93 7.65 -6.94
CA GLU A 252 7.77 7.35 -5.52
C GLU A 252 7.09 8.55 -4.87
N LEU A 253 5.83 8.46 -4.44
CA LEU A 253 5.03 9.50 -3.77
C LEU A 253 5.60 9.95 -2.40
N LEU A 254 6.89 10.30 -2.38
CA LEU A 254 7.64 10.90 -1.30
C LEU A 254 7.29 12.38 -1.23
N MET A 255 6.07 12.59 -0.74
CA MET A 255 5.67 13.74 0.05
C MET A 255 5.49 15.03 -0.74
N LYS A 256 4.22 15.42 -0.87
CA LYS A 256 3.74 16.71 -1.38
C LYS A 256 4.57 17.92 -0.88
N ARG A 257 5.08 17.87 0.36
CA ARG A 257 5.92 18.92 0.96
C ARG A 257 7.36 18.95 0.41
N LEU A 258 8.01 17.80 0.23
CA LEU A 258 9.36 17.74 -0.36
C LEU A 258 9.31 18.19 -1.82
N SER A 259 8.25 17.81 -2.54
CA SER A 259 8.01 18.28 -3.91
C SER A 259 7.97 19.81 -4.02
N TYR A 260 7.42 20.53 -3.04
CA TYR A 260 7.45 22.01 -3.07
C TYR A 260 8.88 22.56 -2.92
N PHE A 261 9.71 21.96 -2.05
CA PHE A 261 11.13 22.34 -1.93
C PHE A 261 11.91 22.04 -3.22
N TYR A 262 11.61 20.93 -3.89
CA TYR A 262 12.20 20.59 -5.17
C TYR A 262 11.78 21.58 -6.28
N VAL A 263 10.50 21.96 -6.33
CA VAL A 263 10.03 22.99 -7.28
C VAL A 263 10.70 24.33 -7.00
N ALA A 264 10.71 24.78 -5.74
CA ALA A 264 11.36 26.02 -5.35
C ALA A 264 12.86 26.01 -5.67
N GLY A 265 13.57 24.94 -5.30
CA GLY A 265 15.00 24.78 -5.62
C GLY A 265 15.26 24.78 -7.13
N THR A 266 14.40 24.12 -7.92
CA THR A 266 14.52 24.10 -9.39
C THR A 266 14.39 25.51 -9.98
N ILE A 267 13.39 26.28 -9.53
CA ILE A 267 13.19 27.66 -9.95
C ILE A 267 14.38 28.54 -9.53
N LEU A 268 14.82 28.44 -8.27
CA LEU A 268 15.95 29.21 -7.74
C LEU A 268 17.26 28.89 -8.47
N SER A 269 17.49 27.63 -8.82
CA SER A 269 18.67 27.22 -9.59
C SER A 269 18.66 27.85 -10.99
N LEU A 270 17.49 27.90 -11.65
CA LEU A 270 17.34 28.54 -12.95
C LEU A 270 17.57 30.07 -12.87
N VAL A 271 16.95 30.74 -11.90
CA VAL A 271 17.14 32.18 -11.69
C VAL A 271 18.59 32.50 -11.33
N GLY A 272 19.23 31.67 -10.49
CA GLY A 272 20.64 31.79 -10.14
C GLY A 272 21.56 31.63 -11.35
N ALA A 273 21.25 30.72 -12.28
CA ALA A 273 22.01 30.57 -13.53
C ALA A 273 21.94 31.84 -14.39
N VAL A 274 20.76 32.46 -14.51
CA VAL A 274 20.58 33.74 -15.21
C VAL A 274 21.38 34.84 -14.52
N LEU A 275 21.28 34.96 -13.20
CA LEU A 275 22.01 35.97 -12.42
C LEU A 275 23.53 35.81 -12.49
N ALA A 276 24.03 34.59 -12.67
CA ALA A 276 25.45 34.28 -12.81
C ALA A 276 25.98 34.53 -14.24
N SER A 277 25.10 34.60 -15.24
CA SER A 277 25.44 34.87 -16.64
C SER A 277 25.43 36.35 -17.02
N MET A 278 24.93 37.22 -16.13
CA MET A 278 24.94 38.68 -16.26
C MET A 278 26.10 39.29 -15.49
#